data_AF-A0A2T3HZW9-F1
#
_entry.id   AF-A0A2T3HZW9-F1
#
_cell.length_a   1.000
_cell.length_b   1.000
_cell.length_c   1.000
_cell.angle_alpha   90.00
_cell.angle_beta   90.00
_cell.angle_gamma   90.00
#
_symmetry.space_group_name_H-M   'P 1'
#
loop_
_entity.id
_entity.type
_entity.pdbx_description
1 polymer ?
#
loop_
_entity_poly.entity_id
_entity_poly.type
_entity_poly.pdbx_seq_one_letter_code
_entity_poly.pdbx_strand_id
1 'polypeptide(L)'
;MKKSNYSKSVIISVSIHALFIGLLLWGADFTFDHKQSVGNTIQATMVDPAMLNQQAQQIRQQRQAAKDAEQARQDRLEQQTAALEKQRKAEAERLRQLQADKLNAEKAAREAEKQRQLQQQQAAEAKVKAEAKAKVQAQAKAEAQAKAEAKAKVEAQAKAEAQAKVEAQAKADAQAKAEAQAKAEAQAKADAKAKADAQAKADAKAKADAKAKADAKAKAEAKAKAEAKAKADAKAKADAQAKAEAKAKADAKAKAEAQAKQDAALNDMFSGLEAENEQRGGAKGKHIADEVSRYGTIYKQMIQQNLLVDQSFKGQKCQLTLRLSANGLVLNVSQLAGNDTLCRAAKSAVLQVSEFPMPDNPDVVKQLRVINLTVSP
;
A
#
# COMPACT_ATOMS: atom_id res chain seq x y z
N MET A 1 -2.19 -67.77 33.23
CA MET A 1 -1.85 -68.31 31.89
C MET A 1 -1.81 -67.16 30.89
N LYS A 2 -0.61 -66.66 30.54
CA LYS A 2 -0.44 -65.56 29.58
C LYS A 2 -0.68 -66.10 28.16
N LYS A 3 -1.82 -65.76 27.54
CA LYS A 3 -2.10 -66.08 26.12
C LYS A 3 -1.02 -65.40 25.28
N SER A 4 -0.15 -66.19 24.66
CA SER A 4 1.00 -65.69 23.91
C SER A 4 0.52 -65.00 22.62
N ASN A 5 1.01 -63.77 22.42
CA ASN A 5 0.77 -62.99 21.20
C ASN A 5 1.37 -63.66 19.94
N TYR A 6 2.15 -64.73 20.11
CA TYR A 6 2.75 -65.52 19.03
C TYR A 6 1.71 -66.15 18.10
N SER A 7 0.57 -66.61 18.62
CA SER A 7 -0.48 -67.21 17.78
C SER A 7 -1.04 -66.19 16.77
N LYS A 8 -1.20 -64.92 17.19
CA LYS A 8 -1.66 -63.85 16.29
C LYS A 8 -0.63 -63.54 15.20
N SER A 9 0.65 -63.48 15.55
CA SER A 9 1.72 -63.22 14.57
C SER A 9 1.88 -64.36 13.56
N VAL A 10 1.74 -65.61 13.99
CA VAL A 10 1.80 -66.78 13.10
C VAL A 10 0.59 -66.79 12.15
N ILE A 11 -0.62 -66.50 12.65
CA ILE A 11 -1.82 -66.43 11.80
C ILE A 11 -1.67 -65.33 10.74
N ILE A 12 -1.18 -64.14 11.12
CA ILE A 12 -0.97 -63.03 10.18
C ILE A 12 0.08 -63.42 9.12
N SER A 13 1.18 -64.04 9.53
CA SER A 13 2.22 -64.50 8.59
C SER A 13 1.68 -65.52 7.59
N VAL A 14 0.95 -66.53 8.06
CA VAL A 14 0.33 -67.55 7.19
C VAL A 14 -0.70 -66.92 6.25
N SER A 15 -1.49 -65.96 6.74
CA SER A 15 -2.50 -65.26 5.94
C SER A 15 -1.86 -64.45 4.80
N ILE A 16 -0.75 -63.76 5.08
CA ILE A 16 -0.01 -62.99 4.06
C ILE A 16 0.61 -63.92 3.02
N HIS A 17 1.20 -65.05 3.43
CA HIS A 17 1.75 -66.03 2.49
C HIS A 17 0.65 -66.68 1.63
N ALA A 18 -0.50 -67.02 2.21
CA ALA A 18 -1.64 -67.57 1.46
C ALA A 18 -2.17 -66.56 0.43
N LEU A 19 -2.24 -65.28 0.78
CA LEU A 19 -2.66 -64.21 -0.12
C LEU A 19 -1.65 -64.01 -1.26
N PHE A 20 -0.35 -64.10 -0.97
CA PHE A 20 0.72 -64.02 -1.97
C PHE A 20 0.68 -65.22 -2.94
N ILE A 21 0.43 -66.42 -2.43
CA ILE A 21 0.24 -67.63 -3.26
C ILE A 21 -1.02 -67.50 -4.12
N GLY A 22 -2.12 -66.98 -3.57
CA GLY A 22 -3.34 -66.71 -4.33
C GLY A 22 -3.13 -65.72 -5.47
N LEU A 23 -2.38 -64.64 -5.23
CA LEU A 23 -1.99 -63.67 -6.25
C LEU A 23 -1.05 -64.27 -7.31
N LEU A 24 -0.12 -65.15 -6.91
CA LEU A 24 0.76 -65.86 -7.85
C LEU A 24 -0.02 -66.84 -8.73
N LEU A 25 -0.99 -67.56 -8.17
CA LEU A 25 -1.83 -68.48 -8.95
C LEU A 25 -2.83 -67.75 -9.85
N TRP A 26 -3.26 -66.54 -9.47
CA TRP A 26 -4.13 -65.71 -10.32
C TRP A 26 -3.36 -64.94 -11.40
N GLY A 27 -2.12 -64.53 -11.12
CA GLY A 27 -1.24 -63.85 -12.08
C GLY A 27 -0.44 -64.77 -12.99
N ALA A 28 -0.36 -66.06 -12.68
CA ALA A 28 0.30 -67.04 -13.53
C ALA A 28 -0.67 -67.59 -14.56
N ASP A 29 -0.62 -67.01 -15.75
CA ASP A 29 -1.26 -67.53 -16.96
C ASP A 29 -0.53 -68.84 -17.37
N PHE A 30 -0.92 -69.96 -16.76
CA PHE A 30 -0.39 -71.30 -17.05
C PHE A 30 -1.02 -71.94 -18.29
N THR A 31 -1.51 -71.15 -19.25
CA THR A 31 -1.73 -71.65 -20.61
C THR A 31 -0.36 -71.92 -21.24
N PHE A 32 0.20 -73.09 -20.93
CA PHE A 32 1.14 -73.74 -21.82
C PHE A 32 0.37 -74.09 -23.09
N ASP A 33 0.30 -73.12 -23.99
CA ASP A 33 -0.11 -73.32 -25.37
C ASP A 33 0.89 -74.32 -25.96
N HIS A 34 0.55 -75.62 -25.86
CA HIS A 34 1.23 -76.68 -26.58
C HIS A 34 0.90 -76.44 -28.05
N LYS A 35 1.63 -75.51 -28.67
CA LYS A 35 1.73 -75.44 -30.12
C LYS A 35 2.30 -76.79 -30.54
N GLN A 36 1.42 -77.69 -30.95
CA GLN A 36 1.79 -78.81 -31.80
C GLN A 36 2.63 -78.21 -32.92
N SER A 37 3.91 -78.53 -32.92
CA SER A 37 4.80 -78.31 -34.04
C SER A 37 4.27 -79.14 -35.20
N VAL A 38 3.26 -78.63 -35.90
CA VAL A 38 3.04 -78.95 -37.29
C VAL A 38 4.36 -78.64 -37.97
N GLY A 39 5.02 -79.70 -38.45
CA GLY A 39 6.27 -79.59 -39.18
C GLY A 39 6.01 -78.74 -40.41
N ASN A 40 6.25 -77.44 -40.30
CA ASN A 40 6.52 -76.61 -41.45
C ASN A 40 7.82 -77.16 -42.03
N THR A 41 7.67 -77.82 -43.18
CA THR A 41 8.74 -78.02 -44.15
C THR A 41 9.68 -76.81 -44.09
N ILE A 42 10.95 -77.07 -43.77
CA ILE A 42 12.00 -76.06 -43.71
C ILE A 42 12.10 -75.46 -45.11
N GLN A 43 11.36 -74.36 -45.30
CA GLN A 43 11.56 -73.47 -46.41
C GLN A 43 12.82 -72.71 -46.03
N ALA A 44 13.96 -73.22 -46.48
CA ALA A 44 15.22 -72.53 -46.40
C ALA A 44 15.12 -71.28 -47.28
N THR A 45 14.46 -70.23 -46.77
CA THR A 45 14.62 -68.89 -47.30
C THR A 45 16.08 -68.55 -47.14
N MET A 46 16.77 -68.47 -48.27
CA MET A 46 18.13 -67.97 -48.36
C MET A 46 18.07 -66.51 -47.90
N VAL A 47 18.34 -66.27 -46.62
CA VAL A 47 18.38 -64.92 -46.08
C VAL A 47 19.65 -64.31 -46.62
N ASP A 48 19.51 -63.31 -47.49
CA ASP A 48 20.65 -62.58 -48.04
C ASP A 48 21.45 -61.95 -46.89
N PRO A 49 22.71 -62.38 -46.66
CA PRO A 49 23.55 -61.86 -45.58
C PRO A 49 23.73 -60.33 -45.65
N ALA A 50 23.61 -59.72 -46.84
CA ALA A 50 23.73 -58.28 -47.00
C ALA A 50 22.53 -57.53 -46.41
N MET A 51 21.30 -58.01 -46.63
CA MET A 51 20.08 -57.39 -46.09
C MET A 51 20.03 -57.49 -44.57
N LEU A 52 20.43 -58.64 -44.01
CA LEU A 52 20.51 -58.85 -42.55
C LEU A 52 21.52 -57.91 -41.89
N ASN A 53 22.68 -57.71 -42.51
CA ASN A 53 23.69 -56.76 -42.04
C ASN A 53 23.21 -55.30 -42.13
N GLN A 54 22.51 -54.92 -43.20
CA GLN A 54 21.93 -53.59 -43.36
C GLN A 54 20.84 -53.32 -42.29
N GLN A 55 19.96 -54.30 -42.03
CA GLN A 55 18.94 -54.19 -41.01
C GLN A 55 19.54 -54.14 -39.60
N ALA A 56 20.59 -54.92 -39.32
CA ALA A 56 21.31 -54.87 -38.06
C ALA A 56 22.01 -53.51 -37.84
N GLN A 57 22.58 -52.91 -38.89
CA GLN A 57 23.16 -51.56 -38.83
C GLN A 57 22.09 -50.50 -38.55
N GLN A 58 20.93 -50.55 -39.21
CA GLN A 58 19.81 -49.64 -38.93
C GLN A 58 19.32 -49.76 -37.48
N ILE A 59 19.17 -50.98 -36.95
CA ILE A 59 18.77 -51.20 -35.55
C ILE A 59 19.82 -50.63 -34.58
N ARG A 60 21.12 -50.79 -34.88
CA ARG A 60 22.20 -50.21 -34.06
C ARG A 60 22.17 -48.68 -34.08
N GLN A 61 21.98 -48.07 -35.25
CA GLN A 61 21.85 -46.62 -35.39
C GLN A 61 20.62 -46.08 -34.64
N GLN A 62 19.47 -46.75 -34.77
CA GLN A 62 18.26 -46.38 -34.02
C GLN A 62 18.46 -46.49 -32.51
N ARG A 63 19.12 -47.56 -32.03
CA ARG A 63 19.43 -47.72 -30.60
C ARG A 63 20.39 -46.64 -30.10
N GLN A 64 21.40 -46.26 -30.89
CA GLN A 64 22.32 -45.19 -30.51
C GLN A 64 21.60 -43.84 -30.48
N ALA A 65 20.84 -43.52 -31.51
CA ALA A 65 20.03 -42.29 -31.56
C ALA A 65 19.03 -42.21 -30.40
N ALA A 66 18.42 -43.34 -30.01
CA ALA A 66 17.53 -43.39 -28.85
C ALA A 66 18.26 -43.12 -27.52
N LYS A 67 19.47 -43.65 -27.34
CA LYS A 67 20.32 -43.36 -26.16
C LYS A 67 20.74 -41.90 -26.11
N ASP A 68 21.20 -41.35 -27.23
CA ASP A 68 21.64 -39.96 -27.32
C ASP A 68 20.45 -39.01 -27.06
N ALA A 69 19.24 -39.35 -27.53
CA ALA A 69 18.02 -38.61 -27.26
C ALA A 69 17.58 -38.68 -25.78
N GLU A 70 17.74 -39.85 -25.13
CA GLU A 70 17.47 -40.00 -23.71
C GLU A 70 18.46 -39.19 -22.86
N GLN A 71 19.75 -39.21 -23.21
CA GLN A 71 20.77 -38.41 -22.55
C GLN A 71 20.52 -36.91 -22.73
N ALA A 72 20.21 -36.45 -23.94
CA ALA A 72 19.84 -35.05 -24.19
C ALA A 72 18.58 -34.62 -23.40
N ARG A 73 17.63 -35.53 -23.19
CA ARG A 73 16.47 -35.27 -22.34
C ARG A 73 16.88 -35.13 -20.86
N GLN A 74 17.77 -35.98 -20.36
CA GLN A 74 18.30 -35.87 -18.99
C GLN A 74 19.08 -34.56 -18.81
N ASP A 75 19.98 -34.22 -19.72
CA ASP A 75 20.75 -32.96 -19.68
C ASP A 75 19.83 -31.74 -19.68
N ARG A 76 18.75 -31.74 -20.49
CA ARG A 76 17.76 -30.66 -20.50
C ARG A 76 17.01 -30.56 -19.17
N LEU A 77 16.68 -31.69 -18.54
CA LEU A 77 16.04 -31.70 -17.22
C LEU A 77 16.99 -31.17 -16.14
N GLU A 78 18.26 -31.57 -16.15
CA GLU A 78 19.28 -31.06 -15.23
C GLU A 78 19.52 -29.56 -15.40
N GLN A 79 19.54 -29.05 -16.64
CA GLN A 79 19.64 -27.62 -16.90
C GLN A 79 18.42 -26.86 -16.35
N GLN A 80 17.21 -27.42 -16.51
CA GLN A 80 15.99 -26.82 -15.97
C GLN A 80 16.00 -26.80 -14.43
N THR A 81 16.42 -27.90 -13.78
CA THR A 81 16.51 -27.95 -12.32
C THR A 81 17.58 -27.01 -11.79
N ALA A 82 18.77 -26.96 -12.40
CA ALA A 82 19.83 -26.03 -12.02
C ALA A 82 19.40 -24.56 -12.19
N ALA A 83 18.68 -24.23 -13.27
CA ALA A 83 18.13 -22.90 -13.48
C ALA A 83 17.09 -22.53 -12.41
N LEU A 84 16.18 -23.45 -12.08
CA LEU A 84 15.19 -23.26 -11.01
C LEU A 84 15.86 -23.09 -9.64
N GLU A 85 16.87 -23.91 -9.32
CA GLU A 85 17.61 -23.77 -8.07
C GLU A 85 18.33 -22.42 -7.96
N LYS A 86 18.93 -21.95 -9.07
CA LYS A 86 19.56 -20.63 -9.11
C LYS A 86 18.54 -19.51 -8.88
N GLN A 87 17.37 -19.60 -9.49
CA GLN A 87 16.28 -18.65 -9.25
C GLN A 87 15.82 -18.68 -7.78
N ARG A 88 15.62 -19.86 -7.19
CA ARG A 88 15.23 -19.99 -5.78
C ARG A 88 16.26 -19.41 -4.83
N LYS A 89 17.56 -19.58 -5.11
CA LYS A 89 18.64 -18.97 -4.31
C LYS A 89 18.63 -17.45 -4.41
N ALA A 90 18.52 -16.91 -5.62
CA ALA A 90 18.44 -15.47 -5.83
C ALA A 90 17.20 -14.85 -5.16
N GLU A 91 16.05 -15.52 -5.24
CA GLU A 91 14.82 -15.09 -4.57
C GLU A 91 14.95 -15.14 -3.03
N ALA A 92 15.56 -16.21 -2.49
CA ALA A 92 15.81 -16.32 -1.05
C ALA A 92 16.76 -15.22 -0.53
N GLU A 93 17.80 -14.87 -1.30
CA GLU A 93 18.70 -13.75 -0.97
C GLU A 93 17.96 -12.40 -1.01
N ARG A 94 17.16 -12.17 -2.05
CA ARG A 94 16.33 -10.96 -2.15
C ARG A 94 15.36 -10.84 -0.97
N LEU A 95 14.75 -11.95 -0.55
CA LEU A 95 13.85 -11.97 0.59
C LEU A 95 14.59 -11.68 1.90
N ARG A 96 15.81 -12.21 2.09
CA ARG A 96 16.66 -11.89 3.25
C ARG A 96 17.04 -10.42 3.30
N GLN A 97 17.40 -9.82 2.16
CA GLN A 97 17.70 -8.39 2.07
C GLN A 97 16.48 -7.55 2.45
N LEU A 98 15.31 -7.86 1.90
CA LEU A 98 14.05 -7.17 2.25
C LEU A 98 13.71 -7.30 3.74
N GLN A 99 13.95 -8.45 4.36
CA GLN A 99 13.76 -8.63 5.80
C GLN A 99 14.75 -7.80 6.63
N ALA A 100 16.02 -7.76 6.23
CA ALA A 100 17.04 -6.95 6.89
C ALA A 100 16.72 -5.45 6.77
N ASP A 101 16.31 -4.99 5.59
CA ASP A 101 15.92 -3.60 5.34
C ASP A 101 14.68 -3.21 6.17
N LYS A 102 13.67 -4.09 6.24
CA LYS A 102 12.50 -3.87 7.10
C LYS A 102 12.89 -3.75 8.57
N LEU A 103 13.77 -4.63 9.06
CA LEU A 103 14.24 -4.58 10.44
C LEU A 103 15.02 -3.29 10.73
N ASN A 104 15.87 -2.86 9.80
CA ASN A 104 16.64 -1.63 9.93
C ASN A 104 15.74 -0.40 9.87
N ALA A 105 14.74 -0.37 8.98
CA ALA A 105 13.74 0.68 8.91
C ALA A 105 12.89 0.75 10.19
N GLU A 106 12.50 -0.40 10.75
CA GLU A 106 11.77 -0.46 12.03
C GLU A 106 12.62 0.06 13.20
N LYS A 107 13.90 -0.32 13.26
CA LYS A 107 14.85 0.20 14.26
C LYS A 107 14.99 1.72 14.14
N ALA A 108 15.22 2.23 12.94
CA ALA A 108 15.34 3.66 12.67
C ALA A 108 14.05 4.42 13.04
N ALA A 109 12.87 3.85 12.74
CA ALA A 109 11.59 4.42 13.12
C ALA A 109 11.42 4.48 14.65
N ARG A 110 11.79 3.40 15.36
CA ARG A 110 11.74 3.35 16.82
C ARG A 110 12.70 4.32 17.48
N GLU A 111 13.90 4.51 16.92
CA GLU A 111 14.86 5.50 17.38
C GLU A 111 14.35 6.93 17.15
N ALA A 112 13.79 7.21 15.98
CA ALA A 112 13.17 8.50 15.66
C ALA A 112 11.98 8.80 16.59
N GLU A 113 11.16 7.81 16.91
CA GLU A 113 10.06 7.96 17.86
C GLU A 113 10.57 8.27 19.27
N LYS A 114 11.58 7.55 19.76
CA LYS A 114 12.22 7.85 21.05
C LYS A 114 12.78 9.27 21.10
N GLN A 115 13.43 9.73 20.02
CA GLN A 115 13.92 11.11 19.94
C GLN A 115 12.77 12.12 19.98
N ARG A 116 11.66 11.88 19.29
CA ARG A 116 10.47 12.73 19.35
C ARG A 116 9.86 12.76 20.75
N GLN A 117 9.75 11.62 21.42
CA GLN A 117 9.25 11.56 22.80
C GLN A 117 10.17 12.34 23.76
N LEU A 118 11.49 12.21 23.62
CA LEU A 118 12.44 12.98 24.42
C LEU A 118 12.32 14.49 24.17
N GLN A 119 12.20 14.92 22.91
CA GLN A 119 11.97 16.33 22.58
C GLN A 119 10.65 16.84 23.14
N GLN A 120 9.58 16.05 23.09
CA GLN A 120 8.29 16.40 23.69
C GLN A 120 8.38 16.52 25.22
N GLN A 121 9.08 15.61 25.89
CA GLN A 121 9.32 15.69 27.33
C GLN A 121 10.13 16.94 27.70
N GLN A 122 11.21 17.23 26.96
CA GLN A 122 12.01 18.44 27.17
C GLN A 122 11.19 19.71 26.93
N ALA A 123 10.35 19.74 25.90
CA ALA A 123 9.46 20.86 25.62
C ALA A 123 8.41 21.04 26.73
N ALA A 124 7.83 19.94 27.22
CA ALA A 124 6.88 19.97 28.33
C ALA A 124 7.53 20.46 29.62
N GLU A 125 8.72 19.96 29.96
CA GLU A 125 9.48 20.39 31.14
C GLU A 125 9.88 21.88 31.04
N ALA A 126 10.31 22.33 29.86
CA ALA A 126 10.61 23.73 29.62
C ALA A 126 9.37 24.62 29.80
N LYS A 127 8.21 24.17 29.34
CA LYS A 127 6.93 24.87 29.52
C LYS A 127 6.54 24.97 31.00
N VAL A 128 6.63 23.87 31.76
CA VAL A 128 6.36 23.86 33.20
C VAL A 128 7.30 24.81 33.95
N LYS A 129 8.61 24.79 33.63
CA LYS A 129 9.59 25.72 34.21
C LYS A 129 9.27 27.18 33.86
N ALA A 130 8.85 27.46 32.63
CA ALA A 130 8.47 28.81 32.21
C ALA A 130 7.21 29.30 32.94
N GLU A 131 6.19 28.46 33.08
CA GLU A 131 4.96 28.77 33.82
C GLU A 131 5.23 29.00 35.32
N ALA A 132 6.09 28.17 35.93
CA ALA A 132 6.51 28.36 37.31
C ALA A 132 7.24 29.70 37.51
N LYS A 133 8.19 30.04 36.64
CA LYS A 133 8.88 31.35 36.68
C LYS A 133 7.90 32.52 36.50
N ALA A 134 6.92 32.39 35.59
CA ALA A 134 5.91 33.42 35.38
C ALA A 134 5.02 33.62 36.61
N LYS A 135 4.60 32.54 37.29
CA LYS A 135 3.85 32.61 38.55
C LYS A 135 4.65 33.30 39.65
N VAL A 136 5.91 32.94 39.84
CA VAL A 136 6.79 33.58 40.85
C VAL A 136 6.95 35.07 40.57
N GLN A 137 7.19 35.46 39.32
CA GLN A 137 7.27 36.88 38.95
C GLN A 137 5.95 37.64 39.15
N ALA A 138 4.80 37.02 38.86
CA ALA A 138 3.50 37.62 39.09
C ALA A 138 3.25 37.84 40.59
N GLN A 139 3.58 36.86 41.42
CA GLN A 139 3.42 36.93 42.87
C GLN A 139 4.33 38.00 43.49
N ALA A 140 5.60 38.08 43.06
CA ALA A 140 6.53 39.13 43.49
C ALA A 140 6.06 40.54 43.11
N LYS A 141 5.46 40.71 41.92
CA LYS A 141 4.86 41.99 41.50
C LYS A 141 3.65 42.36 42.35
N ALA A 142 2.77 41.39 42.65
CA ALA A 142 1.60 41.61 43.50
C ALA A 142 2.01 42.02 44.92
N GLU A 143 3.00 41.34 45.53
CA GLU A 143 3.54 41.74 46.83
C GLU A 143 4.17 43.14 46.81
N ALA A 144 4.92 43.48 45.77
CA ALA A 144 5.51 44.82 45.63
C ALA A 144 4.44 45.91 45.54
N GLN A 145 3.35 45.66 44.80
CA GLN A 145 2.21 46.58 44.71
C GLN A 145 1.50 46.72 46.07
N ALA A 146 1.23 45.60 46.76
CA ALA A 146 0.60 45.63 48.07
C ALA A 146 1.43 46.41 49.12
N LYS A 147 2.77 46.23 49.12
CA LYS A 147 3.68 47.00 49.99
C LYS A 147 3.68 48.49 49.64
N ALA A 148 3.63 48.84 48.36
CA ALA A 148 3.57 50.23 47.92
C ALA A 148 2.25 50.91 48.35
N GLU A 149 1.12 50.23 48.18
CA GLU A 149 -0.20 50.71 48.63
C GLU A 149 -0.27 50.87 50.15
N ALA A 150 0.28 49.91 50.91
CA ALA A 150 0.34 50.01 52.36
C ALA A 150 1.17 51.22 52.82
N LYS A 151 2.34 51.45 52.22
CA LYS A 151 3.15 52.65 52.50
C LYS A 151 2.40 53.94 52.17
N ALA A 152 1.71 53.99 51.03
CA ALA A 152 0.93 55.16 50.62
C ALA A 152 -0.22 55.46 51.60
N LYS A 153 -0.91 54.43 52.12
CA LYS A 153 -1.94 54.59 53.16
C LYS A 153 -1.36 55.14 54.46
N VAL A 154 -0.23 54.61 54.94
CA VAL A 154 0.43 55.09 56.17
C VAL A 154 0.88 56.55 56.02
N GLU A 155 1.48 56.92 54.90
CA GLU A 155 1.84 58.33 54.64
C GLU A 155 0.63 59.26 54.57
N ALA A 156 -0.48 58.80 53.97
CA ALA A 156 -1.72 59.58 53.92
C ALA A 156 -2.32 59.78 55.31
N GLN A 157 -2.31 58.74 56.15
CA GLN A 157 -2.83 58.79 57.52
C GLN A 157 -1.96 59.68 58.42
N ALA A 158 -0.63 59.59 58.32
CA ALA A 158 0.29 60.47 59.03
C ALA A 158 0.13 61.95 58.62
N LYS A 159 -0.10 62.23 57.34
CA LYS A 159 -0.41 63.59 56.87
C LYS A 159 -1.74 64.11 57.40
N ALA A 160 -2.77 63.26 57.47
CA ALA A 160 -4.07 63.61 58.02
C ALA A 160 -4.00 63.89 59.54
N GLU A 161 -3.29 63.06 60.30
CA GLU A 161 -3.06 63.29 61.75
C GLU A 161 -2.24 64.57 62.00
N ALA A 162 -1.22 64.83 61.19
CA ALA A 162 -0.45 66.07 61.28
C ALA A 162 -1.32 67.31 60.99
N GLN A 163 -2.19 67.25 59.98
CA GLN A 163 -3.16 68.33 59.72
C GLN A 163 -4.15 68.51 60.86
N ALA A 164 -4.68 67.41 61.43
CA ALA A 164 -5.60 67.48 62.55
C ALA A 164 -4.95 68.08 63.81
N LYS A 165 -3.69 67.77 64.10
CA LYS A 165 -2.93 68.40 65.20
C LYS A 165 -2.72 69.90 64.96
N VAL A 166 -2.39 70.31 63.74
CA VAL A 166 -2.22 71.74 63.39
C VAL A 166 -3.55 72.49 63.49
N GLU A 167 -4.67 71.91 63.06
CA GLU A 167 -6.00 72.51 63.24
C GLU A 167 -6.43 72.57 64.71
N ALA A 168 -6.13 71.54 65.52
CA ALA A 168 -6.43 71.54 66.94
C ALA A 168 -5.61 72.60 67.70
N GLN A 169 -4.34 72.77 67.35
CA GLN A 169 -3.47 73.79 67.94
C GLN A 169 -3.89 75.20 67.52
N ALA A 170 -4.30 75.39 66.27
CA ALA A 170 -4.88 76.65 65.79
C ALA A 170 -6.23 76.99 66.46
N LYS A 171 -7.06 75.99 66.79
CA LYS A 171 -8.29 76.19 67.57
C LYS A 171 -8.00 76.49 69.04
N ALA A 172 -6.99 75.86 69.65
CA ALA A 172 -6.57 76.16 71.01
C ALA A 172 -6.00 77.60 71.15
N ASP A 173 -5.19 78.05 70.18
CA ASP A 173 -4.69 79.44 70.14
C ASP A 173 -5.81 80.46 69.84
N ALA A 174 -6.83 80.08 69.06
CA ALA A 174 -8.02 80.90 68.85
C ALA A 174 -8.91 80.98 70.11
N GLN A 175 -8.98 79.91 70.90
CA GLN A 175 -9.76 79.87 72.14
C GLN A 175 -9.04 80.60 73.29
N ALA A 176 -7.70 80.53 73.35
CA ALA A 176 -6.88 81.35 74.26
C ALA A 176 -6.95 82.86 73.94
N LYS A 177 -7.18 83.23 72.67
CA LYS A 177 -7.50 84.63 72.30
C LYS A 177 -8.96 85.01 72.52
N ALA A 178 -9.89 84.05 72.55
CA ALA A 178 -11.31 84.30 72.83
C ALA A 178 -11.60 84.49 74.33
N GLU A 179 -10.86 83.85 75.24
CA GLU A 179 -11.02 84.10 76.69
C GLU A 179 -10.35 85.41 77.16
N ALA A 180 -9.41 85.98 76.39
CA ALA A 180 -8.85 87.31 76.65
C ALA A 180 -9.70 88.47 76.11
N GLN A 181 -10.78 88.21 75.37
CA GLN A 181 -11.62 89.22 74.70
C GLN A 181 -13.11 89.15 75.09
N ALA A 182 -13.42 88.61 76.27
CA ALA A 182 -14.76 88.62 76.88
C ALA A 182 -14.87 89.55 78.11
N LYS A 183 -14.02 90.58 78.20
CA LYS A 183 -14.23 91.79 79.03
C LYS A 183 -13.57 93.01 78.36
N ALA A 184 -14.18 93.52 77.30
CA ALA A 184 -14.20 94.95 76.98
C ALA A 184 -15.06 95.15 75.74
N GLU A 185 -16.08 95.98 75.92
CA GLU A 185 -17.22 96.18 75.05
C GLU A 185 -16.90 96.86 73.72
N ALA A 186 -17.84 96.61 72.80
CA ALA A 186 -18.43 97.58 71.89
C ALA A 186 -17.57 98.24 70.79
N GLN A 187 -18.04 97.94 69.59
CA GLN A 187 -18.34 98.89 68.52
C GLN A 187 -17.25 99.17 67.47
N ALA A 188 -17.66 98.84 66.24
CA ALA A 188 -17.32 99.50 65.00
C ALA A 188 -15.89 99.35 64.44
N LYS A 189 -15.84 98.44 63.46
CA LYS A 189 -15.35 98.66 62.09
C LYS A 189 -13.87 98.98 61.87
N ALA A 190 -13.32 98.11 61.02
CA ALA A 190 -12.41 98.44 59.93
C ALA A 190 -11.05 98.99 60.35
N ASP A 191 -10.06 98.11 60.46
CA ASP A 191 -9.06 97.96 59.40
C ASP A 191 -7.92 97.04 59.85
N ALA A 192 -8.01 95.76 59.47
CA ALA A 192 -6.82 94.89 59.37
C ALA A 192 -7.07 93.71 58.42
N LYS A 193 -7.87 93.92 57.37
CA LYS A 193 -7.99 92.98 56.25
C LYS A 193 -6.86 93.25 55.26
N ALA A 194 -5.63 92.84 55.55
CA ALA A 194 -4.55 92.96 54.56
C ALA A 194 -3.36 92.00 54.67
N LYS A 195 -3.16 91.22 55.74
CA LYS A 195 -1.94 90.38 55.83
C LYS A 195 -2.11 88.88 56.11
N ALA A 196 -3.31 88.39 56.43
CA ALA A 196 -3.52 86.96 56.66
C ALA A 196 -3.99 86.18 55.41
N ASP A 197 -4.53 86.85 54.39
CA ASP A 197 -5.16 86.18 53.23
C ASP A 197 -4.19 85.94 52.05
N ALA A 198 -2.99 86.53 52.08
CA ALA A 198 -2.00 86.41 51.00
C ALA A 198 -1.07 85.18 51.16
N GLN A 199 -0.82 84.73 52.40
CA GLN A 199 0.15 83.64 52.65
C GLN A 199 -0.51 82.26 52.68
N ALA A 200 -1.77 82.15 53.11
CA ALA A 200 -2.53 80.88 53.08
C ALA A 200 -2.90 80.42 51.66
N LYS A 201 -3.05 81.33 50.69
CA LYS A 201 -3.34 80.97 49.29
C LYS A 201 -2.10 80.60 48.46
N ALA A 202 -0.90 81.06 48.83
CA ALA A 202 0.33 80.75 48.10
C ALA A 202 0.82 79.32 48.39
N ASP A 203 0.80 78.89 49.65
CA ASP A 203 1.29 77.56 50.07
C ASP A 203 0.30 76.42 49.72
N ALA A 204 -1.00 76.71 49.71
CA ALA A 204 -2.01 75.74 49.25
C ALA A 204 -1.91 75.47 47.73
N LYS A 205 -1.55 76.48 46.93
CA LYS A 205 -1.38 76.35 45.48
C LYS A 205 -0.09 75.61 45.11
N ALA A 206 1.02 75.89 45.80
CA ALA A 206 2.31 75.22 45.56
C ALA A 206 2.29 73.71 45.90
N LYS A 207 1.63 73.30 46.99
CA LYS A 207 1.48 71.87 47.34
C LYS A 207 0.50 71.13 46.41
N ALA A 208 -0.54 71.79 45.92
CA ALA A 208 -1.46 71.20 44.96
C ALA A 208 -0.79 70.97 43.59
N ASP A 209 -0.01 71.94 43.09
CA ASP A 209 0.70 71.82 41.81
C ASP A 209 1.83 70.76 41.83
N ALA A 210 2.54 70.62 42.96
CA ALA A 210 3.57 69.59 43.10
C ALA A 210 2.99 68.15 43.14
N LYS A 211 1.87 67.96 43.85
CA LYS A 211 1.17 66.66 43.89
C LYS A 211 0.57 66.30 42.54
N ALA A 212 -0.03 67.27 41.84
CA ALA A 212 -0.59 67.08 40.50
C ALA A 212 0.50 66.70 39.46
N LYS A 213 1.69 67.32 39.52
CA LYS A 213 2.80 66.97 38.63
C LYS A 213 3.38 65.57 38.89
N ALA A 214 3.49 65.15 40.16
CA ALA A 214 3.99 63.83 40.51
C ALA A 214 3.04 62.69 40.08
N ASP A 215 1.72 62.85 40.34
CA ASP A 215 0.70 61.88 39.90
C ASP A 215 0.60 61.81 38.36
N ALA A 216 0.72 62.95 37.67
CA ALA A 216 0.74 62.99 36.21
C ALA A 216 1.95 62.25 35.63
N LYS A 217 3.14 62.41 36.22
CA LYS A 217 4.36 61.71 35.76
C LYS A 217 4.28 60.20 36.01
N ALA A 218 3.78 59.77 37.17
CA ALA A 218 3.63 58.35 37.49
C ALA A 218 2.59 57.66 36.58
N LYS A 219 1.46 58.32 36.29
CA LYS A 219 0.48 57.81 35.31
C LYS A 219 1.05 57.74 33.89
N ALA A 220 1.86 58.72 33.49
CA ALA A 220 2.49 58.73 32.17
C ALA A 220 3.51 57.58 31.99
N GLU A 221 4.37 57.33 32.98
CA GLU A 221 5.33 56.22 32.93
C GLU A 221 4.65 54.85 32.98
N ALA A 222 3.58 54.69 33.76
CA ALA A 222 2.80 53.46 33.81
C ALA A 222 2.10 53.17 32.47
N LYS A 223 1.53 54.20 31.83
CA LYS A 223 0.88 54.08 30.51
C LYS A 223 1.91 53.75 29.42
N ALA A 224 3.08 54.39 29.43
CA ALA A 224 4.16 54.10 28.49
C ALA A 224 4.69 52.65 28.59
N LYS A 225 4.87 52.13 29.82
CA LYS A 225 5.27 50.73 30.01
C LYS A 225 4.18 49.74 29.59
N ALA A 226 2.91 50.06 29.81
CA ALA A 226 1.79 49.22 29.37
C ALA A 226 1.68 49.18 27.83
N GLU A 227 1.82 50.32 27.16
CA GLU A 227 1.82 50.40 25.69
C GLU A 227 3.02 49.69 25.08
N ALA A 228 4.21 49.80 25.67
CA ALA A 228 5.41 49.10 25.19
C ALA A 228 5.25 47.57 25.32
N LYS A 229 4.68 47.09 26.43
CA LYS A 229 4.42 45.65 26.62
C LYS A 229 3.34 45.14 25.66
N ALA A 230 2.27 45.90 25.44
CA ALA A 230 1.22 45.55 24.49
C ALA A 230 1.74 45.46 23.06
N LYS A 231 2.62 46.38 22.64
CA LYS A 231 3.29 46.32 21.32
C LYS A 231 4.22 45.11 21.19
N ALA A 232 4.95 44.76 22.24
CA ALA A 232 5.83 43.58 22.24
C ALA A 232 5.04 42.26 22.14
N ASP A 233 3.96 42.12 22.91
CA ASP A 233 3.08 40.94 22.87
C ASP A 233 2.35 40.82 21.52
N ALA A 234 1.92 41.95 20.93
CA ALA A 234 1.31 41.98 19.60
C ALA A 234 2.30 41.54 18.52
N LYS A 235 3.55 42.02 18.58
CA LYS A 235 4.60 41.61 17.64
C LYS A 235 4.95 40.12 17.78
N ALA A 236 5.06 39.61 19.01
CA ALA A 236 5.32 38.19 19.25
C ALA A 236 4.20 37.28 18.74
N LYS A 237 2.92 37.69 18.88
CA LYS A 237 1.78 36.97 18.29
C LYS A 237 1.82 36.99 16.77
N ALA A 238 2.13 38.14 16.16
CA ALA A 238 2.23 38.25 14.70
C ALA A 238 3.34 37.35 14.14
N ASP A 239 4.52 37.35 14.76
CA ASP A 239 5.65 36.50 14.34
C ASP A 239 5.33 35.00 14.53
N ALA A 240 4.63 34.63 15.61
CA ALA A 240 4.19 33.26 15.83
C ALA A 240 3.15 32.80 14.79
N GLN A 241 2.20 33.66 14.43
CA GLN A 241 1.18 33.38 13.43
C GLN A 241 1.81 33.25 12.02
N ALA A 242 2.73 34.15 11.66
CA ALA A 242 3.44 34.08 10.38
C ALA A 242 4.27 32.79 10.25
N LYS A 243 4.94 32.34 11.32
CA LYS A 243 5.66 31.06 11.33
C LYS A 243 4.72 29.86 11.21
N ALA A 244 3.56 29.90 11.86
CA ALA A 244 2.56 28.83 11.77
C ALA A 244 1.97 28.72 10.35
N GLU A 245 1.63 29.84 9.72
CA GLU A 245 1.15 29.87 8.33
C GLU A 245 2.20 29.41 7.33
N ALA A 246 3.47 29.82 7.50
CA ALA A 246 4.56 29.37 6.64
C ALA A 246 4.77 27.84 6.74
N LYS A 247 4.70 27.28 7.96
CA LYS A 247 4.81 25.84 8.17
C LYS A 247 3.61 25.08 7.56
N ALA A 248 2.39 25.59 7.74
CA ALA A 248 1.19 24.98 7.16
C ALA A 248 1.23 24.95 5.62
N LYS A 249 1.72 26.02 4.98
CA LYS A 249 1.91 26.06 3.52
C LYS A 249 2.98 25.08 3.05
N ALA A 250 4.09 24.94 3.80
CA ALA A 250 5.13 23.96 3.48
C ALA A 250 4.63 22.51 3.59
N ASP A 251 3.90 22.19 4.67
CA ASP A 251 3.32 20.85 4.88
C ASP A 251 2.26 20.53 3.82
N ALA A 252 1.43 21.51 3.43
CA ALA A 252 0.45 21.34 2.36
C ALA A 252 1.11 21.08 0.99
N LYS A 253 2.19 21.81 0.67
CA LYS A 253 2.95 21.60 -0.56
C LYS A 253 3.62 20.22 -0.60
N ALA A 254 4.25 19.80 0.50
CA ALA A 254 4.87 18.49 0.61
C ALA A 254 3.84 17.36 0.46
N LYS A 255 2.64 17.52 1.03
CA LYS A 255 1.54 16.55 0.89
C LYS A 255 1.04 16.49 -0.56
N ALA A 256 0.87 17.64 -1.23
CA ALA A 256 0.45 17.69 -2.63
C ALA A 256 1.49 17.05 -3.57
N GLU A 257 2.79 17.29 -3.35
CA GLU A 257 3.86 16.65 -4.12
C GLU A 257 3.93 15.13 -3.88
N ALA A 258 3.72 14.67 -2.64
CA ALA A 258 3.65 13.25 -2.33
C ALA A 258 2.45 12.57 -2.99
N GLN A 259 1.30 13.25 -3.01
CA GLN A 259 0.08 12.75 -3.62
C GLN A 259 0.22 12.69 -5.15
N ALA A 260 0.76 13.73 -5.78
CA ALA A 260 1.06 13.73 -7.22
C ALA A 260 2.05 12.62 -7.63
N LYS A 261 3.04 12.31 -6.78
CA LYS A 261 3.94 11.17 -7.01
C LYS A 261 3.23 9.82 -6.87
N GLN A 262 2.32 9.67 -5.91
CA GLN A 262 1.52 8.46 -5.78
C GLN A 262 0.58 8.27 -6.97
N ASP A 263 -0.09 9.34 -7.42
CA ASP A 263 -0.98 9.30 -8.57
C ASP A 263 -0.22 8.98 -9.87
N ALA A 264 0.97 9.57 -10.06
CA ALA A 264 1.83 9.26 -11.20
C ALA A 264 2.30 7.80 -11.19
N ALA A 265 2.69 7.26 -10.03
CA ALA A 265 3.10 5.86 -9.90
C ALA A 265 1.95 4.87 -10.13
N LEU A 266 0.74 5.20 -9.67
CA LEU A 266 -0.45 4.41 -9.96
C LEU A 266 -0.76 4.42 -11.45
N ASN A 267 -0.73 5.58 -12.10
CA ASN A 267 -1.02 5.69 -13.53
C ASN A 267 -0.01 4.94 -14.40
N ASP A 268 1.28 5.00 -14.05
CA ASP A 268 2.35 4.23 -14.71
C ASP A 268 2.08 2.72 -14.62
N MET A 269 1.73 2.23 -13.42
CA MET A 269 1.43 0.81 -13.19
C MET A 269 0.20 0.32 -13.97
N PHE A 270 -0.87 1.13 -14.06
CA PHE A 270 -2.06 0.79 -14.86
C PHE A 270 -1.75 0.78 -16.36
N SER A 271 -1.02 1.78 -16.86
CA SER A 271 -0.66 1.85 -18.28
C SER A 271 0.26 0.70 -18.72
N GLY A 272 1.19 0.27 -17.85
CA GLY A 272 2.03 -0.90 -18.11
C GLY A 272 1.22 -2.21 -18.16
N LEU A 273 0.21 -2.35 -17.30
CA LEU A 273 -0.63 -3.53 -17.26
C LEU A 273 -1.58 -3.62 -18.47
N GLU A 274 -2.12 -2.50 -18.94
CA GLU A 274 -2.93 -2.44 -20.17
C GLU A 274 -2.11 -2.80 -21.40
N ALA A 275 -0.91 -2.25 -21.54
CA ALA A 275 0.00 -2.59 -22.64
C ALA A 275 0.39 -4.07 -22.63
N GLU A 276 0.69 -4.65 -21.46
CA GLU A 276 1.02 -6.08 -21.33
C GLU A 276 -0.20 -6.96 -21.67
N ASN A 277 -1.41 -6.55 -21.27
CA ASN A 277 -2.63 -7.30 -21.54
C ASN A 277 -3.04 -7.25 -23.02
N GLU A 278 -2.86 -6.12 -23.71
CA GLU A 278 -3.06 -6.02 -25.16
C GLU A 278 -2.05 -6.87 -25.94
N GLN A 279 -0.78 -6.86 -25.53
CA GLN A 279 0.24 -7.72 -26.15
C GLN A 279 -0.04 -9.21 -25.95
N ARG A 280 -0.49 -9.58 -24.74
CA ARG A 280 -0.81 -10.96 -24.40
C ARG A 280 -2.12 -11.42 -25.05
N GLY A 281 -3.10 -10.53 -25.19
CA GLY A 281 -4.34 -10.76 -25.93
C GLY A 281 -4.11 -10.92 -27.43
N GLY A 282 -3.27 -10.06 -28.03
CA GLY A 282 -2.89 -10.12 -29.43
C GLY A 282 -2.10 -11.39 -29.78
N ALA A 283 -1.12 -11.76 -28.94
CA ALA A 283 -0.34 -12.99 -29.13
C ALA A 283 -1.21 -14.24 -28.96
N LYS A 284 -2.07 -14.31 -27.94
CA LYS A 284 -3.01 -15.43 -27.75
C LYS A 284 -4.01 -15.53 -28.90
N GLY A 285 -4.59 -14.41 -29.33
CA GLY A 285 -5.53 -14.38 -30.45
C GLY A 285 -4.89 -14.84 -31.76
N LYS A 286 -3.65 -14.42 -32.03
CA LYS A 286 -2.88 -14.87 -33.20
C LYS A 286 -2.58 -16.37 -33.14
N HIS A 287 -2.12 -16.89 -32.00
CA HIS A 287 -1.91 -18.32 -31.81
C HIS A 287 -3.19 -19.15 -32.02
N ILE A 288 -4.33 -18.68 -31.50
CA ILE A 288 -5.62 -19.35 -31.71
C ILE A 288 -5.98 -19.36 -33.21
N ALA A 289 -5.82 -18.23 -33.90
CA ALA A 289 -6.12 -18.14 -35.33
C ALA A 289 -5.22 -19.05 -36.19
N ASP A 290 -3.92 -19.10 -35.88
CA ASP A 290 -2.95 -19.96 -36.56
C ASP A 290 -3.28 -21.44 -36.34
N GLU A 291 -3.66 -21.84 -35.13
CA GLU A 291 -4.10 -23.21 -34.83
C GLU A 291 -5.41 -23.56 -35.52
N VAL A 292 -6.42 -22.68 -35.52
CA VAL A 292 -7.68 -22.88 -36.26
C VAL A 292 -7.41 -23.10 -37.75
N SER A 293 -6.51 -22.31 -38.33
CA SER A 293 -6.12 -22.44 -39.75
C SER A 293 -5.42 -23.77 -40.04
N ARG A 294 -4.51 -24.20 -39.15
CA ARG A 294 -3.82 -25.50 -39.23
C ARG A 294 -4.83 -26.66 -39.22
N TYR A 295 -5.74 -26.69 -38.26
CA TYR A 295 -6.78 -27.73 -38.18
C TYR A 295 -7.75 -27.67 -39.35
N GLY A 296 -8.14 -26.48 -39.81
CA GLY A 296 -8.96 -26.33 -41.01
C GLY A 296 -8.32 -26.92 -42.27
N THR A 297 -6.98 -26.88 -42.36
CA THR A 297 -6.24 -27.53 -43.46
C THR A 297 -6.25 -29.05 -43.34
N ILE A 298 -6.04 -29.58 -42.13
CA ILE A 298 -6.14 -31.01 -41.85
C ILE A 298 -7.54 -31.53 -42.22
N TYR A 299 -8.59 -30.81 -41.83
CA TYR A 299 -9.97 -31.23 -42.11
C TYR A 299 -10.26 -31.24 -43.61
N LYS A 300 -9.84 -30.20 -44.34
CA LYS A 300 -9.95 -30.17 -45.81
C LYS A 300 -9.30 -31.38 -46.43
N GLN A 301 -8.09 -31.73 -45.99
CA GLN A 301 -7.35 -32.87 -46.54
C GLN A 301 -8.05 -34.20 -46.26
N MET A 302 -8.56 -34.41 -45.04
CA MET A 302 -9.33 -35.62 -44.69
C MET A 302 -10.62 -35.74 -45.52
N ILE A 303 -11.29 -34.62 -45.78
CA ILE A 303 -12.50 -34.59 -46.62
C ILE A 303 -12.14 -34.90 -48.07
N GLN A 304 -11.05 -34.31 -48.60
CA GLN A 304 -10.59 -34.54 -49.96
C GLN A 304 -10.17 -35.99 -50.20
N GLN A 305 -9.56 -36.64 -49.22
CA GLN A 305 -9.19 -38.07 -49.30
C GLN A 305 -10.41 -38.99 -49.46
N ASN A 306 -11.57 -38.59 -48.90
CA ASN A 306 -12.82 -39.34 -48.99
C ASN A 306 -13.75 -38.81 -50.08
N LEU A 307 -13.32 -37.79 -50.85
CA LEU A 307 -14.13 -37.20 -51.90
C LEU A 307 -14.09 -38.10 -53.14
N LEU A 308 -15.25 -38.62 -53.54
CA LEU A 308 -15.39 -39.30 -54.82
C LEU A 308 -15.25 -38.27 -55.94
N VAL A 309 -14.15 -38.31 -56.70
CA VAL A 309 -13.84 -37.32 -57.74
C VAL A 309 -14.45 -37.74 -59.09
N ASP A 310 -15.12 -36.80 -59.75
CA ASP A 310 -15.67 -36.94 -61.10
C ASP A 310 -15.10 -35.84 -62.02
N GLN A 311 -15.03 -36.11 -63.33
CA GLN A 311 -14.58 -35.13 -64.35
C GLN A 311 -15.36 -33.80 -64.29
N SER A 312 -16.64 -33.88 -63.94
CA SER A 312 -17.54 -32.71 -63.79
C SER A 312 -17.17 -31.78 -62.63
N PHE A 313 -16.29 -32.21 -61.72
CA PHE A 313 -15.89 -31.40 -60.56
C PHE A 313 -14.70 -30.49 -60.83
N LYS A 314 -14.03 -30.62 -61.98
CA LYS A 314 -12.84 -29.82 -62.30
C LYS A 314 -13.16 -28.32 -62.29
N GLY A 315 -12.43 -27.57 -61.46
CA GLY A 315 -12.62 -26.13 -61.28
C GLY A 315 -13.81 -25.72 -60.42
N GLN A 316 -14.62 -26.69 -59.96
CA GLN A 316 -15.74 -26.44 -59.05
C GLN A 316 -15.25 -26.36 -57.60
N LYS A 317 -15.99 -25.62 -56.78
CA LYS A 317 -15.75 -25.48 -55.34
C LYS A 317 -17.06 -25.62 -54.58
N CYS A 318 -17.00 -26.23 -53.40
CA CYS A 318 -18.10 -26.27 -52.46
C CYS A 318 -17.67 -25.67 -51.13
N GLN A 319 -18.46 -24.76 -50.58
CA GLN A 319 -18.30 -24.23 -49.25
C GLN A 319 -19.30 -24.90 -48.32
N LEU A 320 -18.77 -25.54 -47.28
CA LEU A 320 -19.54 -26.24 -46.26
C LEU A 320 -19.32 -25.59 -44.89
N THR A 321 -20.35 -25.59 -44.06
CA THR A 321 -20.25 -25.29 -42.64
C THR A 321 -20.42 -26.59 -41.87
N LEU A 322 -19.37 -26.97 -41.14
CA LEU A 322 -19.35 -28.15 -40.28
C LEU A 322 -19.64 -27.72 -38.86
N ARG A 323 -20.51 -28.46 -38.17
CA ARG A 323 -20.69 -28.37 -36.73
C ARG A 323 -20.16 -29.63 -36.08
N LEU A 324 -19.21 -29.46 -35.17
CA LEU A 324 -18.53 -30.55 -34.47
C LEU A 324 -18.85 -30.52 -32.98
N SER A 325 -18.79 -31.69 -32.36
CA SER A 325 -18.79 -31.81 -30.90
C SER A 325 -17.43 -31.35 -30.33
N ALA A 326 -17.32 -31.24 -29.01
CA ALA A 326 -16.05 -30.90 -28.36
C ALA A 326 -14.95 -31.94 -28.64
N ASN A 327 -15.32 -33.18 -28.94
CA ASN A 327 -14.40 -34.27 -29.26
C ASN A 327 -14.17 -34.42 -30.78
N GLY A 328 -14.80 -33.58 -31.60
CA GLY A 328 -14.59 -33.59 -33.06
C GLY A 328 -15.58 -34.45 -33.86
N LEU A 329 -16.59 -35.04 -33.21
CA LEU A 329 -17.66 -35.78 -33.88
C LEU A 329 -18.50 -34.85 -34.76
N VAL A 330 -18.81 -35.24 -35.99
CA VAL A 330 -19.66 -34.47 -36.90
C VAL A 330 -21.11 -34.48 -36.41
N LEU A 331 -21.62 -33.32 -36.00
CA LEU A 331 -23.01 -33.14 -35.58
C LEU A 331 -23.91 -32.74 -36.75
N ASN A 332 -23.41 -31.85 -37.62
CA ASN A 332 -24.16 -31.37 -38.77
C ASN A 332 -23.22 -30.85 -39.86
N VAL A 333 -23.63 -31.02 -41.12
CA VAL A 333 -22.96 -30.46 -42.30
C VAL A 333 -23.99 -29.73 -43.14
N SER A 334 -23.76 -28.45 -43.35
CA SER A 334 -24.62 -27.60 -44.18
C SER A 334 -23.84 -27.04 -45.35
N GLN A 335 -24.52 -26.81 -46.47
CA GLN A 335 -23.93 -26.18 -47.65
C GLN A 335 -24.15 -24.68 -47.53
N LEU A 336 -23.07 -23.91 -47.70
CA LEU A 336 -23.11 -22.46 -47.73
C LEU A 336 -23.23 -21.96 -49.17
N ALA A 337 -22.37 -22.45 -50.07
CA ALA A 337 -22.34 -22.06 -51.48
C ALA A 337 -21.58 -23.09 -52.34
N GLY A 338 -21.78 -23.08 -53.65
CA GLY A 338 -21.03 -23.91 -54.60
C GLY A 338 -21.91 -24.83 -55.44
N ASN A 339 -21.27 -25.71 -56.22
CA ASN A 339 -21.97 -26.66 -57.09
C ASN A 339 -22.66 -27.76 -56.27
N ASP A 340 -23.97 -27.97 -56.50
CA ASP A 340 -24.77 -28.91 -55.69
C ASP A 340 -24.29 -30.37 -55.77
N THR A 341 -23.81 -30.81 -56.92
CA THR A 341 -23.32 -32.18 -57.09
C THR A 341 -22.01 -32.39 -56.33
N LEU A 342 -21.07 -31.45 -56.43
CA LEU A 342 -19.85 -31.45 -55.62
C LEU A 342 -20.17 -31.31 -54.13
N CYS A 343 -21.13 -30.47 -53.74
CA CYS A 343 -21.51 -30.30 -52.35
C CYS A 343 -22.19 -31.52 -51.75
N ARG A 344 -22.98 -32.28 -52.52
CA ARG A 344 -23.50 -33.58 -52.09
C ARG A 344 -22.37 -34.58 -51.86
N ALA A 345 -21.44 -34.70 -52.81
CA ALA A 345 -20.27 -35.57 -52.67
C ALA A 345 -19.40 -35.18 -51.47
N ALA A 346 -19.15 -33.89 -51.27
CA ALA A 346 -18.38 -33.37 -50.15
C ALA A 346 -19.09 -33.60 -48.80
N LYS A 347 -20.42 -33.48 -48.72
CA LYS A 347 -21.18 -33.85 -47.52
C LYS A 347 -21.01 -35.33 -47.18
N SER A 348 -21.12 -36.22 -48.17
CA SER A 348 -20.88 -37.64 -47.97
C SER A 348 -19.46 -37.93 -47.49
N ALA A 349 -18.45 -37.26 -48.07
CA ALA A 349 -17.05 -37.39 -47.65
C ALA A 349 -16.82 -36.94 -46.20
N VAL A 350 -17.44 -35.84 -45.76
CA VAL A 350 -17.40 -35.38 -44.37
C VAL A 350 -18.02 -36.42 -43.42
N LEU A 351 -19.15 -37.01 -43.81
CA LEU A 351 -19.82 -38.03 -42.99
C LEU A 351 -19.03 -39.34 -42.91
N GLN A 352 -18.24 -39.68 -43.93
CA GLN A 352 -17.35 -40.85 -43.89
C GLN A 352 -16.19 -40.65 -42.91
N VAL A 353 -15.69 -39.42 -42.77
CA VAL A 353 -14.65 -39.10 -41.77
C VAL A 353 -15.15 -39.34 -40.34
N SER A 354 -16.44 -39.08 -40.08
CA SER A 354 -17.15 -39.27 -38.79
C SER A 354 -16.63 -38.42 -37.61
N GLU A 355 -15.33 -38.39 -37.38
CA GLU A 355 -14.66 -37.69 -36.28
C GLU A 355 -13.38 -37.01 -36.76
N PHE A 356 -13.26 -35.71 -36.47
CA PHE A 356 -12.09 -34.90 -36.79
C PHE A 356 -11.20 -34.70 -35.57
N PRO A 357 -9.86 -34.65 -35.73
CA PRO A 357 -8.97 -34.41 -34.61
C PRO A 357 -9.20 -33.01 -34.03
N MET A 358 -9.28 -32.91 -32.70
CA MET A 358 -9.44 -31.63 -31.98
C MET A 358 -8.17 -31.29 -31.19
N PRO A 359 -7.82 -30.00 -31.04
CA PRO A 359 -6.75 -29.57 -30.15
C PRO A 359 -7.17 -29.61 -28.68
N ASP A 360 -6.18 -29.65 -27.78
CA ASP A 360 -6.42 -29.60 -26.33
C ASP A 360 -6.86 -28.21 -25.84
N ASN A 361 -6.56 -27.15 -26.60
CA ASN A 361 -6.86 -25.79 -26.22
C ASN A 361 -8.37 -25.49 -26.36
N PRO A 362 -9.10 -25.21 -25.26
CA PRO A 362 -10.55 -25.04 -25.29
C PRO A 362 -11.00 -23.82 -26.12
N ASP A 363 -10.17 -22.77 -26.21
CA ASP A 363 -10.49 -21.58 -26.99
C ASP A 363 -10.44 -21.85 -28.50
N VAL A 364 -9.52 -22.72 -28.93
CA VAL A 364 -9.41 -23.19 -30.32
C VAL A 364 -10.53 -24.17 -30.63
N VAL A 365 -10.83 -25.10 -29.71
CA VAL A 365 -11.97 -26.02 -29.81
C VAL A 365 -13.26 -25.26 -30.05
N LYS A 366 -13.50 -24.17 -29.30
CA LYS A 366 -14.70 -23.35 -29.46
C LYS A 366 -14.86 -22.79 -30.88
N GLN A 367 -13.76 -22.37 -31.52
CA GLN A 367 -13.79 -21.90 -32.90
C GLN A 367 -13.94 -23.05 -33.91
N LEU A 368 -13.28 -24.19 -33.68
CA LEU A 368 -13.35 -25.35 -34.58
C LEU A 368 -14.69 -26.08 -34.55
N ARG A 369 -15.47 -25.94 -33.45
CA ARG A 369 -16.82 -26.51 -33.35
C ARG A 369 -17.78 -26.01 -34.43
N VAL A 370 -17.54 -24.84 -35.01
CA VAL A 370 -18.30 -24.33 -36.16
C VAL A 370 -17.32 -23.74 -37.16
N ILE A 371 -16.94 -24.54 -38.16
CA ILE A 371 -15.92 -24.16 -39.14
C ILE A 371 -16.48 -24.16 -40.56
N ASN A 372 -16.12 -23.13 -41.32
CA ASN A 372 -16.42 -23.03 -42.75
C ASN A 372 -15.23 -23.53 -43.56
N LEU A 373 -15.45 -24.58 -44.36
CA LEU A 373 -14.43 -25.19 -45.19
C LEU A 373 -14.81 -25.06 -46.67
N THR A 374 -13.82 -24.75 -47.50
CA THR A 374 -13.96 -24.85 -48.96
C THR A 374 -13.31 -26.15 -49.41
N VAL A 375 -14.08 -27.00 -50.08
CA VAL A 375 -13.68 -28.28 -50.65
C VAL A 375 -13.64 -28.13 -52.16
N SER A 376 -12.57 -28.64 -52.75
CA SER A 376 -12.40 -28.78 -54.20
C SER A 376 -11.70 -30.12 -54.47
N PRO A 377 -11.97 -30.77 -55.63
CA PRO A 377 -11.31 -32.00 -56.03
C PRO A 377 -9.82 -31.82 -56.27
#